data_AF-A0A699HU25-F1
#
_entry.id   AF-A0A699HU25-F1
#
_cell.length_a   1.000
_cell.length_b   1.000
_cell.length_c   1.000
_cell.angle_alpha   90.00
_cell.angle_beta   90.00
_cell.angle_gamma   90.00
#
_symmetry.space_group_name_H-M   'P 1'
#
loop_
_entity.id
_entity.type
_entity.pdbx_description
1 polymer ?
#
loop_
_entity_poly.entity_id
_entity_poly.type
_entity_poly.pdbx_seq_one_letter_code
_entity_poly.pdbx_strand_id
1 'polypeptide(L)'
;MILTGIPYSAMDVAQKAKVHWDVEVDENTKFLHDAFFNYYDNMFQPIESHFDVNINLGFTALCPNEALDLQKPASLEEIKNAVWDCGSEKFVTNFLKSRSMPRGSNSALITLMLKVQNPVLIKDFCPISLFGIQYKIIAKLLANRLTVVLDKVFSPVQSAFISARQILDGPLMVSEIIDWYKKQNKNLMIFKVDFEKAFDSVSWRYLDYVLSQIGFGDLWRTWIRSFLHSACRSILINGSPTAEFSLGRSLRQGGLLSPFLFVLIMEGLHLALDPAIRS
;
A
#
# COMPACT_ATOMS: atom_id res chain seq x y z
N MET A 1 -11.26 55.22 -0.48
CA MET A 1 -12.48 56.05 -0.38
C MET A 1 -13.31 55.74 -1.62
N ILE A 2 -14.51 55.18 -1.60
CA ILE A 2 -15.50 54.89 -0.55
C ILE A 2 -16.24 53.59 -0.99
N LEU A 3 -16.46 52.69 -0.02
CA LEU A 3 -17.39 51.56 -0.09
C LEU A 3 -18.85 52.05 -0.14
N THR A 4 -19.75 51.31 -0.78
CA THR A 4 -21.13 50.95 -0.33
C THR A 4 -21.95 50.49 -1.55
N GLY A 5 -22.77 49.44 -1.53
CA GLY A 5 -23.17 48.58 -0.42
C GLY A 5 -23.66 47.23 -0.94
N ILE A 6 -23.27 46.17 -0.24
CA ILE A 6 -23.97 44.90 -0.27
C ILE A 6 -25.23 45.12 0.58
N PRO A 7 -26.44 44.80 0.09
CA PRO A 7 -27.65 44.97 0.89
C PRO A 7 -27.54 44.10 2.14
N TYR A 8 -27.79 44.72 3.31
CA TYR A 8 -27.73 44.09 4.64
C TYR A 8 -28.52 42.77 4.73
N SER A 9 -29.53 42.55 3.88
CA SER A 9 -30.31 41.31 3.86
C SER A 9 -29.58 40.10 3.24
N ALA A 10 -28.64 40.31 2.32
CA ALA A 10 -27.93 39.21 1.66
C ALA A 10 -26.87 38.58 2.57
N MET A 11 -26.22 39.38 3.42
CA MET A 11 -25.30 38.87 4.45
C MET A 11 -26.07 38.11 5.53
N ASP A 12 -27.22 38.61 5.99
CA ASP A 12 -28.05 37.92 7.00
C ASP A 12 -28.65 36.61 6.49
N VAL A 13 -29.05 36.53 5.21
CA VAL A 13 -29.52 35.27 4.61
C VAL A 13 -28.37 34.30 4.38
N ALA A 14 -27.18 34.77 3.99
CA ALA A 14 -26.00 33.92 3.89
C ALA A 14 -25.54 33.39 5.26
N GLN A 15 -25.66 34.19 6.32
CA GLN A 15 -25.32 33.80 7.68
C GLN A 15 -26.39 32.89 8.30
N LYS A 16 -27.69 33.14 8.05
CA LYS A 16 -28.78 32.24 8.47
C LYS A 16 -28.80 30.93 7.70
N ALA A 17 -28.51 30.95 6.40
CA ALA A 17 -28.32 29.73 5.62
C ALA A 17 -27.09 28.97 6.12
N LYS A 18 -25.97 29.65 6.41
CA LYS A 18 -24.79 29.02 7.00
C LYS A 18 -25.08 28.40 8.38
N VAL A 19 -25.84 29.09 9.24
CA VAL A 19 -26.25 28.57 10.56
C VAL A 19 -27.28 27.43 10.44
N HIS A 20 -28.20 27.49 9.47
CA HIS A 20 -29.16 26.41 9.22
C HIS A 20 -28.49 25.18 8.59
N TRP A 21 -27.53 25.37 7.68
CA TRP A 21 -26.62 24.34 7.21
C TRP A 21 -25.80 23.79 8.39
N ASP A 22 -25.18 24.62 9.24
CA ASP A 22 -24.38 24.14 10.38
C ASP A 22 -25.17 23.28 11.40
N VAL A 23 -26.49 23.46 11.50
CA VAL A 23 -27.35 22.69 12.44
C VAL A 23 -27.96 21.43 11.80
N GLU A 24 -28.34 21.43 10.52
CA GLU A 24 -28.83 20.22 9.81
C GLU A 24 -27.69 19.35 9.23
N VAL A 25 -26.50 19.93 9.02
CA VAL A 25 -25.30 19.22 8.54
C VAL A 25 -24.66 18.41 9.65
N ASP A 26 -24.80 18.75 10.92
CA ASP A 26 -24.07 18.05 11.99
C ASP A 26 -24.57 16.60 12.16
N GLU A 27 -25.89 16.37 12.07
CA GLU A 27 -26.47 15.03 12.13
C GLU A 27 -26.10 14.19 10.88
N ASN A 28 -26.17 14.78 9.69
CA ASN A 28 -25.80 14.11 8.43
C ASN A 28 -24.29 13.90 8.31
N THR A 29 -23.47 14.80 8.85
CA THR A 29 -22.00 14.70 8.83
C THR A 29 -21.55 13.62 9.79
N LYS A 30 -22.11 13.55 11.00
CA LYS A 30 -21.80 12.45 11.91
C LYS A 30 -22.22 11.10 11.33
N PHE A 31 -23.41 11.01 10.75
CA PHE A 31 -23.87 9.81 10.07
C PHE A 31 -22.93 9.41 8.92
N LEU A 32 -22.51 10.36 8.07
CA LEU A 32 -21.55 10.11 6.99
C LEU A 32 -20.18 9.69 7.53
N HIS A 33 -19.67 10.37 8.56
CA HIS A 33 -18.42 10.01 9.22
C HIS A 33 -18.47 8.57 9.73
N ASP A 34 -19.53 8.19 10.43
CA ASP A 34 -19.71 6.85 10.98
C ASP A 34 -19.87 5.80 9.85
N ALA A 35 -20.63 6.11 8.80
CA ALA A 35 -20.82 5.21 7.65
C ALA A 35 -19.51 4.92 6.91
N PHE A 36 -18.72 5.97 6.63
CA PHE A 36 -17.42 5.83 5.99
C PHE A 36 -16.41 5.15 6.92
N PHE A 37 -16.36 5.53 8.21
CA PHE A 37 -15.54 4.88 9.22
C PHE A 37 -15.81 3.37 9.25
N ASN A 38 -17.07 2.98 9.45
CA ASN A 38 -17.46 1.57 9.53
C ASN A 38 -17.15 0.82 8.24
N TYR A 39 -17.37 1.43 7.07
CA TYR A 39 -17.05 0.78 5.78
C TYR A 39 -15.56 0.46 5.65
N TYR A 40 -14.69 1.43 5.93
CA TYR A 40 -13.25 1.24 5.77
C TYR A 40 -12.62 0.46 6.92
N ASP A 41 -13.06 0.64 8.15
CA ASP A 41 -12.60 -0.15 9.29
C ASP A 41 -12.85 -1.64 9.05
N ASN A 42 -14.09 -2.00 8.68
CA ASN A 42 -14.43 -3.38 8.30
C ASN A 42 -13.61 -3.89 7.11
N MET A 43 -13.33 -3.03 6.12
CA MET A 43 -12.50 -3.39 4.97
C MET A 43 -11.05 -3.72 5.34
N PHE A 44 -10.52 -3.21 6.46
CA PHE A 44 -9.14 -3.43 6.88
C PHE A 44 -8.99 -4.33 8.11
N GLN A 45 -10.09 -4.91 8.60
CA GLN A 45 -10.03 -5.94 9.64
C GLN A 45 -9.20 -7.16 9.16
N PRO A 46 -8.49 -7.85 10.08
CA PRO A 46 -7.73 -9.05 9.74
C PRO A 46 -8.59 -10.09 9.01
N ILE A 47 -8.01 -10.80 8.05
CA ILE A 47 -8.65 -12.00 7.48
C ILE A 47 -8.26 -13.17 8.37
N GLU A 48 -9.26 -13.84 8.97
CA GLU A 48 -9.08 -15.20 9.46
C GLU A 48 -8.88 -16.11 8.25
N SER A 49 -7.61 -16.42 7.93
CA SER A 49 -7.30 -17.39 6.89
C SER A 49 -6.84 -18.70 7.52
N HIS A 50 -7.49 -19.80 7.17
CA HIS A 50 -7.02 -21.17 7.41
C HIS A 50 -5.83 -21.56 6.52
N PHE A 51 -5.04 -20.58 6.03
CA PHE A 51 -3.86 -20.90 5.24
C PHE A 51 -2.83 -21.54 6.17
N ASP A 52 -2.56 -22.82 5.94
CA ASP A 52 -1.49 -23.53 6.63
C ASP A 52 -0.15 -23.01 6.13
N VAL A 53 0.56 -22.33 7.03
CA VAL A 53 1.82 -21.61 6.78
C VAL A 53 3.00 -22.60 6.63
N ASN A 54 2.74 -23.84 6.23
CA ASN A 54 3.72 -24.94 6.16
C ASN A 54 3.91 -25.52 4.75
N ILE A 55 3.39 -24.87 3.71
CA ILE A 55 3.55 -25.32 2.32
C ILE A 55 4.90 -24.84 1.79
N ASN A 56 5.91 -25.70 1.73
CA ASN A 56 7.19 -25.37 1.11
C ASN A 56 7.02 -25.19 -0.41
N LEU A 57 6.96 -23.94 -0.86
CA LEU A 57 6.79 -23.57 -2.27
C LEU A 57 8.13 -23.51 -3.03
N GLY A 58 9.27 -23.74 -2.37
CA GLY A 58 10.58 -23.72 -3.02
C GLY A 58 11.05 -22.32 -3.43
N PHE A 59 10.84 -21.32 -2.59
CA PHE A 59 11.35 -19.96 -2.83
C PHE A 59 12.87 -19.95 -2.98
N THR A 60 13.37 -19.10 -3.88
CA THR A 60 14.80 -18.79 -3.97
C THR A 60 15.22 -18.05 -2.70
N ALA A 61 16.05 -18.71 -1.89
CA ALA A 61 16.55 -18.14 -0.65
C ALA A 61 17.69 -17.15 -0.90
N LEU A 62 17.70 -16.05 -0.15
CA LEU A 62 18.83 -15.12 -0.06
C LEU A 62 20.04 -15.84 0.54
N CYS A 63 21.23 -15.48 0.08
CA CYS A 63 22.42 -15.94 0.79
C CYS A 63 22.53 -15.22 2.15
N PRO A 64 23.21 -15.81 3.15
CA PRO A 64 23.30 -15.23 4.50
C PRO A 64 23.86 -13.79 4.51
N ASN A 65 24.82 -13.49 3.63
CA ASN A 65 25.43 -12.16 3.56
C ASN A 65 24.44 -11.12 3.04
N GLU A 66 23.61 -11.45 2.04
CA GLU A 66 22.57 -10.55 1.53
C GLU A 66 21.51 -10.24 2.60
N ALA A 67 21.09 -11.28 3.34
CA ALA A 67 20.17 -11.10 4.45
C ALA A 67 20.76 -10.19 5.54
N LEU A 68 22.05 -10.36 5.87
CA LEU A 68 22.75 -9.51 6.83
C LEU A 68 22.94 -8.07 6.33
N ASP A 69 23.23 -7.90 5.04
CA ASP A 69 23.42 -6.59 4.43
C ASP A 69 22.16 -5.72 4.53
N LEU A 70 20.97 -6.31 4.32
CA LEU A 70 19.69 -5.64 4.52
C LEU A 70 19.46 -5.14 5.95
N GLN A 71 20.11 -5.77 6.93
CA GLN A 71 19.94 -5.52 8.36
C GLN A 71 20.99 -4.58 8.96
N LYS A 72 21.95 -4.10 8.17
CA LYS A 72 22.99 -3.18 8.63
C LYS A 72 22.40 -1.89 9.22
N PRO A 73 23.04 -1.27 10.23
CA PRO A 73 22.65 0.06 10.68
C PRO A 73 22.62 1.04 9.51
N ALA A 74 21.61 1.90 9.44
CA ALA A 74 21.52 2.89 8.35
C ALA A 74 22.65 3.90 8.45
N SER A 75 23.32 4.14 7.33
CA SER A 75 24.33 5.18 7.23
C SER A 75 23.66 6.55 7.12
N LEU A 76 24.37 7.60 7.52
CA LEU A 76 23.89 8.97 7.36
C LEU A 76 23.55 9.28 5.90
N GLU A 77 24.38 8.78 4.98
CA GLU A 77 24.20 8.96 3.54
C GLU A 77 22.94 8.25 3.02
N GLU A 78 22.69 7.03 3.48
CA GLU A 78 21.46 6.31 3.16
C GLU A 78 20.22 7.07 3.63
N ILE A 79 20.29 7.62 4.85
CA ILE A 79 19.21 8.45 5.41
C ILE A 79 19.04 9.71 4.56
N LYS A 80 20.10 10.45 4.25
CA LYS A 80 20.03 11.66 3.41
C LYS A 80 19.44 11.38 2.03
N ASN A 81 19.85 10.29 1.39
CA ASN A 81 19.31 9.83 0.12
C ASN A 81 17.81 9.48 0.20
N ALA A 82 17.34 9.00 1.36
CA ALA A 82 15.92 8.79 1.61
C ALA A 82 15.16 10.06 2.02
N VAL A 83 15.86 11.07 2.57
CA VAL A 83 15.30 12.21 3.31
C VAL A 83 15.26 13.51 2.50
N TRP A 84 16.11 13.70 1.48
CA TRP A 84 16.33 14.97 0.75
C TRP A 84 15.89 16.23 1.53
N ASP A 85 16.81 16.77 2.33
CA ASP A 85 16.66 18.02 3.13
C ASP A 85 15.56 18.06 4.22
N CYS A 86 14.96 16.95 4.66
CA CYS A 86 13.93 16.98 5.71
C CYS A 86 14.40 16.91 7.19
N GLY A 87 15.71 16.94 7.50
CA GLY A 87 16.23 17.07 8.89
C GLY A 87 15.81 15.98 9.89
N SER A 88 15.32 14.83 9.42
CA SER A 88 14.60 13.81 10.20
C SER A 88 15.43 12.60 10.62
N GLU A 89 16.75 12.72 10.68
CA GLU A 89 17.70 11.62 10.88
C GLU A 89 17.51 10.88 12.22
N LYS A 90 17.20 11.62 13.28
CA LYS A 90 16.95 11.06 14.62
C LYS A 90 15.73 10.13 14.64
N PHE A 91 14.73 10.40 13.82
CA PHE A 91 13.52 9.57 13.75
C PHE A 91 13.82 8.20 13.13
N VAL A 92 14.54 8.20 12.00
CA VAL A 92 14.90 6.96 11.29
C VAL A 92 15.78 6.06 12.14
N THR A 93 16.81 6.64 12.78
CA THR A 93 17.71 5.90 13.66
C THR A 93 16.99 5.31 14.87
N ASN A 94 16.04 6.04 15.46
CA ASN A 94 15.21 5.52 16.55
C ASN A 94 14.31 4.38 16.10
N PHE A 95 13.69 4.46 14.93
CA PHE A 95 12.87 3.36 14.40
C PHE A 95 13.70 2.09 14.20
N LEU A 96 14.85 2.19 13.53
CA LEU A 96 15.69 1.02 13.23
C LEU A 96 16.24 0.35 14.49
N LYS A 97 16.55 1.13 15.54
CA LYS A 97 17.02 0.62 16.84
C LYS A 97 15.89 0.04 17.69
N SER A 98 14.84 0.83 17.90
CA SER A 98 13.73 0.47 18.82
C SER A 98 12.74 -0.52 18.20
N ARG A 99 12.74 -0.64 16.87
CA ARG A 99 11.77 -1.46 16.10
C ARG A 99 10.34 -1.02 16.36
N SER A 100 10.13 0.24 16.73
CA SER A 100 8.83 0.80 17.07
C SER A 100 8.65 2.15 16.38
N MET A 101 7.45 2.39 15.88
CA MET A 101 7.01 3.70 15.43
C MET A 101 6.34 4.43 16.60
N PRO A 102 6.67 5.70 16.87
CA PRO A 102 5.89 6.52 17.79
C PRO A 102 4.41 6.56 17.37
N ARG A 103 3.49 6.59 18.33
CA ARG A 103 2.04 6.69 18.02
C ARG A 103 1.77 7.92 17.16
N GLY A 104 0.90 7.78 16.16
CA GLY A 104 0.55 8.85 15.23
C GLY A 104 1.57 9.10 14.10
N SER A 105 2.83 8.65 14.24
CA SER A 105 3.87 8.90 13.22
C SER A 105 3.69 8.11 11.92
N ASN A 106 2.82 7.10 11.97
CA ASN A 106 2.46 6.24 10.84
C ASN A 106 0.97 6.36 10.44
N SER A 107 0.29 7.40 10.92
CA SER A 107 -1.08 7.70 10.54
C SER A 107 -1.17 8.25 9.12
N ALA A 108 -2.23 7.91 8.41
CA ALA A 108 -2.54 8.49 7.10
C ALA A 108 -3.99 8.96 7.04
N LEU A 109 -4.20 10.06 6.33
CA LEU A 109 -5.54 10.55 6.01
C LEU A 109 -5.96 9.97 4.66
N ILE A 110 -7.13 9.34 4.59
CA ILE A 110 -7.71 8.90 3.32
C ILE A 110 -8.58 10.05 2.81
N THR A 111 -8.16 10.67 1.70
CA THR A 111 -9.03 11.55 0.94
C THR A 111 -9.78 10.77 -0.14
N LEU A 112 -11.00 11.18 -0.44
CA LEU A 112 -11.90 10.47 -1.35
C LEU A 112 -12.02 11.25 -2.66
N MET A 113 -11.47 10.70 -3.73
CA MET A 113 -11.62 11.24 -5.09
C MET A 113 -12.79 10.59 -5.80
N LEU A 114 -13.52 11.33 -6.61
CA LEU A 114 -14.65 10.81 -7.38
C LEU A 114 -14.16 9.86 -8.49
N LYS A 115 -14.71 8.64 -8.57
CA LYS A 115 -14.52 7.76 -9.76
C LYS A 115 -15.53 8.04 -10.85
N VAL A 116 -16.70 8.57 -10.48
CA VAL A 116 -17.85 8.80 -11.36
C VAL A 116 -18.46 10.18 -11.08
N GLN A 117 -19.20 10.73 -12.04
CA GLN A 117 -19.75 12.09 -11.95
C GLN A 117 -20.73 12.28 -10.79
N ASN A 118 -21.54 11.27 -10.47
CA ASN A 118 -22.55 11.31 -9.41
C ASN A 118 -22.38 10.11 -8.47
N PRO A 119 -21.44 10.17 -7.50
CA PRO A 119 -21.23 9.07 -6.58
C PRO A 119 -22.45 8.89 -5.67
N VAL A 120 -22.95 7.66 -5.54
CA VAL A 120 -24.04 7.34 -4.61
C VAL A 120 -23.56 6.37 -3.54
N LEU A 121 -22.63 5.49 -3.90
CA LEU A 121 -22.10 4.45 -3.02
C LEU A 121 -20.67 4.79 -2.59
N ILE A 122 -20.27 4.36 -1.39
CA ILE A 122 -18.89 4.57 -0.88
C ILE A 122 -17.83 4.00 -1.85
N LYS A 123 -18.15 2.92 -2.58
CA LYS A 123 -17.26 2.31 -3.59
C LYS A 123 -17.03 3.18 -4.83
N ASP A 124 -17.89 4.16 -5.07
CA ASP A 124 -17.81 5.12 -6.18
C ASP A 124 -16.70 6.17 -5.95
N PHE A 125 -16.08 6.13 -4.77
CA PHE A 125 -14.90 6.92 -4.43
C PHE A 125 -13.62 6.10 -4.59
N CYS A 126 -12.55 6.78 -4.99
CA CYS A 126 -11.19 6.31 -5.04
C CYS A 126 -10.44 6.84 -3.81
N PRO A 127 -10.09 5.97 -2.85
CA PRO A 127 -9.34 6.39 -1.68
C PRO A 127 -7.90 6.72 -2.06
N ILE A 128 -7.44 7.91 -1.71
CA ILE A 128 -6.04 8.32 -1.81
C ILE A 128 -5.49 8.48 -0.39
N SER A 129 -4.42 7.76 -0.09
CA SER A 129 -3.78 7.83 1.23
C SER A 129 -2.74 8.95 1.26
N LEU A 130 -2.93 9.91 2.17
CA LEU A 130 -2.01 10.98 2.47
C LEU A 130 -1.15 10.58 3.66
N PHE A 131 0.08 10.16 3.37
CA PHE A 131 1.02 9.71 4.38
C PHE A 131 1.89 10.84 4.90
N GLY A 132 2.17 10.82 6.21
CA GLY A 132 3.19 11.68 6.82
C GLY A 132 4.59 11.45 6.23
N ILE A 133 5.44 12.48 6.31
CA ILE A 133 6.81 12.41 5.77
C ILE A 133 7.65 11.33 6.46
N GLN A 134 7.42 11.10 7.75
CA GLN A 134 8.07 10.07 8.56
C GLN A 134 7.88 8.67 7.97
N TYR A 135 6.64 8.34 7.58
CA TYR A 135 6.32 7.11 6.86
C TYR A 135 7.08 7.03 5.54
N LYS A 136 7.04 8.09 4.73
CA LYS A 136 7.64 8.10 3.39
C LYS A 136 9.14 7.85 3.43
N ILE A 137 9.84 8.45 4.41
CA ILE A 137 11.28 8.26 4.60
C ILE A 137 11.62 6.81 4.94
N ILE A 138 10.95 6.22 5.94
CA ILE A 138 11.21 4.83 6.33
C ILE A 138 10.84 3.88 5.18
N ALA A 139 9.69 4.10 4.54
CA ALA A 139 9.27 3.31 3.38
C ALA A 139 10.31 3.38 2.26
N LYS A 140 10.85 4.57 1.97
CA LYS A 140 11.87 4.77 0.94
C LYS A 140 13.18 4.06 1.30
N LEU A 141 13.63 4.18 2.54
CA LEU A 141 14.84 3.50 3.01
C LEU A 141 14.71 1.98 2.89
N LEU A 142 13.61 1.41 3.41
CA LEU A 142 13.36 -0.03 3.32
C LEU A 142 13.20 -0.49 1.87
N ALA A 143 12.53 0.30 1.02
CA ALA A 143 12.39 0.00 -0.40
C ALA A 143 13.73 -0.02 -1.12
N ASN A 144 14.60 0.97 -0.89
CA ASN A 144 15.92 1.05 -1.50
C ASN A 144 16.79 -0.16 -1.10
N ARG A 145 16.75 -0.57 0.17
CA ARG A 145 17.45 -1.78 0.61
C ARG A 145 16.90 -3.02 -0.08
N LEU A 146 15.58 -3.16 -0.10
CA LEU A 146 14.92 -4.30 -0.71
C LEU A 146 15.27 -4.45 -2.20
N THR A 147 15.29 -3.34 -2.96
CA THR A 147 15.59 -3.35 -4.39
C THR A 147 16.94 -3.95 -4.76
N VAL A 148 17.92 -3.96 -3.84
CA VAL A 148 19.24 -4.56 -4.07
C VAL A 148 19.19 -6.08 -4.21
N VAL A 149 18.17 -6.73 -3.63
CA VAL A 149 18.05 -8.19 -3.62
C VAL A 149 16.92 -8.73 -4.52
N LEU A 150 16.02 -7.87 -4.99
CA LEU A 150 14.81 -8.29 -5.72
C LEU A 150 15.12 -9.09 -6.98
N ASP A 151 16.09 -8.66 -7.79
CA ASP A 151 16.44 -9.30 -9.06
C ASP A 151 16.91 -10.76 -8.89
N LYS A 152 17.34 -11.13 -7.68
CA LYS A 152 17.84 -12.48 -7.34
C LYS A 152 16.76 -13.40 -6.80
N VAL A 153 15.70 -12.83 -6.24
CA VAL A 153 14.61 -13.58 -5.61
C VAL A 153 13.55 -13.96 -6.63
N PHE A 154 13.35 -13.14 -7.67
CA PHE A 154 12.24 -13.31 -8.61
C PHE A 154 12.55 -14.19 -9.81
N SER A 155 11.55 -15.00 -10.17
CA SER A 155 11.50 -15.72 -11.43
C SER A 155 11.61 -14.79 -12.66
N PRO A 156 12.21 -15.24 -13.77
CA PRO A 156 12.34 -14.43 -15.00
C PRO A 156 11.01 -14.01 -15.62
N VAL A 157 9.90 -14.69 -15.29
CA VAL A 157 8.57 -14.35 -15.84
C VAL A 157 7.91 -13.13 -15.18
N GLN A 158 8.40 -12.66 -14.04
CA GLN A 158 7.82 -11.49 -13.36
C GLN A 158 8.29 -10.18 -13.99
N SER A 159 7.48 -9.46 -14.76
CA SER A 159 7.95 -8.24 -15.44
C SER A 159 7.77 -6.94 -14.66
N ALA A 160 6.99 -6.93 -13.57
CA ALA A 160 6.63 -5.71 -12.86
C ALA A 160 7.58 -5.36 -11.70
N PHE A 161 7.94 -4.08 -11.58
CA PHE A 161 8.72 -3.49 -10.47
C PHE A 161 10.12 -4.07 -10.24
N ILE A 162 10.73 -4.68 -11.27
CA ILE A 162 12.09 -5.20 -11.26
C ILE A 162 12.97 -4.27 -12.12
N SER A 163 14.20 -4.03 -11.68
CA SER A 163 15.15 -3.21 -12.43
C SER A 163 15.43 -3.87 -13.80
N ALA A 164 15.59 -3.05 -14.83
CA ALA A 164 15.84 -3.51 -16.20
C ALA A 164 14.73 -4.34 -16.90
N ARG A 165 13.53 -4.46 -16.32
CA ARG A 165 12.33 -5.00 -17.01
C ARG A 165 11.37 -3.87 -17.38
N GLN A 166 10.85 -3.88 -18.60
CA GLN A 166 9.91 -2.86 -19.08
C GLN A 166 8.47 -3.32 -18.95
N ILE A 167 7.57 -2.37 -18.71
CA ILE A 167 6.12 -2.63 -18.64
C ILE A 167 5.57 -3.25 -19.95
N LEU A 168 6.26 -3.03 -21.07
CA LEU A 168 5.90 -3.54 -22.38
C LEU A 168 6.35 -4.99 -22.61
N ASP A 169 7.30 -5.51 -21.84
CA ASP A 169 7.85 -6.87 -22.05
C ASP A 169 6.75 -7.94 -21.92
N GLY A 170 5.87 -7.80 -20.93
CA GLY A 170 4.74 -8.71 -20.71
C GLY A 170 3.76 -8.75 -21.90
N PRO A 171 3.16 -7.60 -22.28
CA PRO A 171 2.29 -7.52 -23.46
C PRO A 171 2.96 -8.00 -24.76
N LEU A 172 4.24 -7.70 -24.97
CA LEU A 172 4.99 -8.15 -26.14
C LEU A 172 5.13 -9.67 -26.17
N MET A 173 5.56 -10.30 -25.07
CA MET A 173 5.66 -11.76 -24.98
C MET A 173 4.32 -12.45 -25.26
N VAL A 174 3.23 -11.93 -24.68
CA VAL A 174 1.88 -12.47 -24.92
C VAL A 174 1.49 -12.35 -26.39
N SER A 175 1.79 -11.20 -27.02
CA SER A 175 1.53 -10.99 -28.45
C SER A 175 2.31 -11.98 -29.32
N GLU A 176 3.60 -12.21 -29.04
CA GLU A 176 4.43 -13.17 -29.77
C GLU A 176 3.93 -14.61 -29.62
N ILE A 177 3.50 -15.01 -28.42
CA ILE A 177 2.90 -16.33 -28.17
C ILE A 177 1.62 -16.49 -29.00
N ILE A 178 0.72 -15.50 -28.98
CA ILE A 178 -0.53 -15.52 -29.76
C ILE A 178 -0.23 -15.68 -31.25
N ASP A 179 0.71 -14.90 -31.77
CA ASP A 179 1.06 -14.92 -33.20
C ASP A 179 1.73 -16.24 -33.60
N TRP A 180 2.54 -16.84 -32.74
CA TRP A 180 3.12 -18.15 -32.98
C TRP A 180 2.04 -19.24 -33.06
N TYR A 181 1.10 -19.28 -32.11
CA TYR A 181 0.01 -20.29 -32.13
C TYR A 181 -0.88 -20.16 -33.37
N LYS A 182 -1.17 -18.92 -33.80
CA LYS A 182 -1.88 -18.65 -35.07
C LYS A 182 -1.13 -19.21 -36.26
N LYS A 183 0.19 -18.96 -36.36
CA LYS A 183 1.03 -19.47 -37.47
C LYS A 183 1.12 -20.99 -37.50
N GLN A 184 1.10 -21.63 -36.33
CA GLN A 184 1.13 -23.10 -36.21
C GLN A 184 -0.25 -23.76 -36.35
N ASN A 185 -1.32 -22.98 -36.54
CA ASN A 185 -2.71 -23.44 -36.57
C ASN A 185 -3.07 -24.32 -35.34
N LYS A 186 -2.58 -23.92 -34.16
CA LYS A 186 -2.84 -24.60 -32.89
C LYS A 186 -3.87 -23.82 -32.07
N ASN A 187 -4.71 -24.54 -31.34
CA ASN A 187 -5.63 -23.93 -30.39
C ASN A 187 -4.87 -23.34 -29.20
N LEU A 188 -5.23 -22.13 -28.79
CA LEU A 188 -4.66 -21.43 -27.64
C LEU A 188 -5.78 -20.99 -26.70
N MET A 189 -5.61 -21.24 -25.40
CA MET A 189 -6.45 -20.70 -24.35
C MET A 189 -5.58 -19.80 -23.45
N ILE A 190 -6.04 -18.57 -23.22
CA ILE A 190 -5.36 -17.63 -22.32
C ILE A 190 -6.20 -17.47 -21.07
N PHE A 191 -5.59 -17.70 -19.91
CA PHE A 191 -6.20 -17.48 -18.61
C PHE A 191 -5.68 -16.18 -18.00
N LYS A 192 -6.57 -15.22 -17.75
CA LYS A 192 -6.25 -13.93 -17.14
C LYS A 192 -6.88 -13.86 -15.76
N VAL A 193 -6.06 -13.60 -14.74
CA VAL A 193 -6.49 -13.38 -13.35
C VAL A 193 -6.25 -11.93 -12.98
N ASP A 194 -7.20 -11.33 -12.27
CA ASP A 194 -7.06 -10.00 -11.68
C ASP A 194 -7.47 -10.05 -10.20
N PHE A 195 -6.82 -9.23 -9.37
CA PHE A 195 -7.03 -9.20 -7.93
C PHE A 195 -7.82 -7.97 -7.53
N GLU A 196 -9.05 -8.18 -7.09
CA GLU A 196 -9.83 -7.08 -6.51
C GLU A 196 -9.10 -6.53 -5.27
N LYS A 197 -8.81 -5.22 -5.29
CA LYS A 197 -8.18 -4.49 -4.18
C LYS A 197 -6.89 -5.17 -3.69
N ALA A 198 -6.06 -5.60 -4.63
CA ALA A 198 -4.88 -6.44 -4.39
C ALA A 198 -4.00 -6.01 -3.21
N PHE A 199 -3.71 -4.72 -3.06
CA PHE A 199 -2.89 -4.21 -1.95
C PHE A 199 -3.63 -4.23 -0.60
N ASP A 200 -4.95 -4.09 -0.59
CA ASP A 200 -5.74 -3.98 0.63
C ASP A 200 -6.11 -5.33 1.24
N SER A 201 -6.08 -6.40 0.45
CA SER A 201 -6.39 -7.76 0.87
C SER A 201 -5.18 -8.54 1.41
N VAL A 202 -3.96 -7.98 1.36
CA VAL A 202 -2.74 -8.67 1.79
C VAL A 202 -2.77 -8.99 3.29
N SER A 203 -2.69 -10.30 3.60
CA SER A 203 -2.48 -10.79 4.95
C SER A 203 -1.03 -10.60 5.39
N TRP A 204 -0.83 -9.93 6.53
CA TRP A 204 0.51 -9.72 7.11
C TRP A 204 1.15 -11.02 7.59
N ARG A 205 0.35 -12.01 8.00
CA ARG A 205 0.85 -13.34 8.38
C ARG A 205 1.45 -14.07 7.17
N TYR A 206 0.77 -14.01 6.02
CA TYR A 206 1.28 -14.60 4.79
C TYR A 206 2.52 -13.85 4.27
N LEU A 207 2.55 -12.53 4.39
CA LEU A 207 3.75 -11.75 4.06
C LEU A 207 4.95 -12.17 4.93
N ASP A 208 4.78 -12.26 6.24
CA ASP A 208 5.86 -12.67 7.16
C ASP A 208 6.37 -14.08 6.85
N TYR A 209 5.46 -14.98 6.48
CA TYR A 209 5.80 -16.31 5.98
C TYR A 209 6.66 -16.28 4.73
N VAL A 210 6.23 -15.57 3.69
CA VAL A 210 6.97 -15.45 2.43
C VAL A 210 8.36 -14.88 2.68
N LEU A 211 8.47 -13.81 3.48
CA LEU A 211 9.76 -13.24 3.87
C LEU A 211 10.64 -14.26 4.62
N SER A 212 10.04 -15.09 5.48
CA SER A 212 10.77 -16.17 6.16
C SER A 212 11.28 -17.23 5.19
N GLN A 213 10.47 -17.64 4.21
CA GLN A 213 10.84 -18.68 3.24
C GLN A 213 11.96 -18.21 2.30
N ILE A 214 11.97 -16.92 1.94
CA ILE A 214 13.05 -16.30 1.16
C ILE A 214 14.32 -16.12 2.00
N GLY A 215 14.26 -16.25 3.33
CA GLY A 215 15.43 -16.13 4.21
C GLY A 215 15.74 -14.71 4.66
N PHE A 216 14.77 -13.79 4.64
CA PHE A 216 14.93 -12.50 5.30
C PHE A 216 15.10 -12.71 6.81
N GLY A 217 16.15 -12.13 7.38
CA GLY A 217 16.45 -12.28 8.80
C GLY A 217 15.41 -11.63 9.72
N ASP A 218 15.38 -12.09 10.97
CA ASP A 218 14.36 -11.71 11.96
C ASP A 218 14.27 -10.21 12.22
N LEU A 219 15.39 -9.49 12.18
CA LEU A 219 15.38 -8.05 12.38
C LEU A 219 14.63 -7.34 11.24
N TRP A 220 14.87 -7.74 10.00
CA TRP A 220 14.18 -7.19 8.83
C TRP A 220 12.68 -7.45 8.92
N ARG A 221 12.31 -8.71 9.19
CA ARG A 221 10.90 -9.10 9.35
C ARG A 221 10.23 -8.32 10.49
N THR A 222 10.95 -8.08 11.58
CA THR A 222 10.47 -7.25 12.69
C THR A 222 10.26 -5.80 12.27
N TRP A 223 11.16 -5.20 11.49
CA TRP A 223 10.95 -3.85 10.96
C TRP A 223 9.69 -3.76 10.09
N ILE A 224 9.50 -4.72 9.17
CA ILE A 224 8.31 -4.76 8.30
C ILE A 224 7.04 -4.93 9.15
N ARG A 225 7.05 -5.87 10.11
CA ARG A 225 5.92 -6.11 11.02
C ARG A 225 5.58 -4.86 11.82
N SER A 226 6.55 -4.25 12.49
CA SER A 226 6.34 -3.03 13.27
C SER A 226 5.87 -1.85 12.40
N PHE A 227 6.37 -1.76 11.17
CA PHE A 227 5.97 -0.74 10.21
C PHE A 227 4.52 -0.91 9.74
N LEU A 228 4.05 -2.14 9.59
CA LEU A 228 2.66 -2.43 9.20
C LEU A 228 1.70 -2.29 10.39
N HIS A 229 2.02 -2.88 11.54
CA HIS A 229 1.15 -2.87 12.73
C HIS A 229 0.99 -1.50 13.37
N SER A 230 1.92 -0.57 13.14
CA SER A 230 1.80 0.80 13.65
C SER A 230 0.94 1.72 12.77
N ALA A 231 0.48 1.23 11.61
CA ALA A 231 -0.24 2.04 10.65
C ALA A 231 -1.71 2.22 11.06
N CYS A 232 -2.09 3.48 11.21
CA CYS A 232 -3.47 3.89 11.46
C CYS A 232 -4.00 4.76 10.31
N ARG A 233 -5.32 4.88 10.20
CA ARG A 233 -5.97 5.74 9.20
C ARG A 233 -7.19 6.45 9.75
N SER A 234 -7.45 7.64 9.21
CA SER A 234 -8.74 8.34 9.31
C SER A 234 -9.20 8.73 7.93
N ILE A 235 -10.51 8.87 7.72
CA ILE A 235 -11.07 9.28 6.43
C ILE A 235 -11.40 10.76 6.52
N LEU A 236 -11.02 11.54 5.50
CA LEU A 236 -11.40 12.93 5.39
C LEU A 236 -12.77 13.03 4.71
N ILE A 237 -13.77 13.44 5.49
CA ILE A 237 -15.12 13.74 5.02
C ILE A 237 -15.33 15.24 5.16
N ASN A 238 -15.61 15.92 4.05
CA ASN A 238 -15.82 17.38 4.02
C ASN A 238 -14.69 18.19 4.71
N GLY A 239 -13.45 17.72 4.59
CA GLY A 239 -12.27 18.36 5.19
C GLY A 239 -12.02 18.00 6.67
N SER A 240 -12.90 17.24 7.31
CA SER A 240 -12.76 16.80 8.69
C SER A 240 -12.44 15.31 8.79
N PRO A 241 -11.48 14.89 9.63
CA PRO A 241 -11.16 13.48 9.79
C PRO A 241 -12.22 12.75 10.61
N THR A 242 -12.52 11.51 10.25
CA THR A 242 -13.21 10.54 11.12
C THR A 242 -12.33 10.14 12.30
N ALA A 243 -12.90 9.38 13.24
CA ALA A 243 -12.12 8.61 14.19
C ALA A 243 -11.04 7.79 13.48
N GLU A 244 -9.90 7.62 14.15
CA GLU A 244 -8.79 6.83 13.67
C GLU A 244 -9.04 5.34 13.91
N PHE A 245 -8.71 4.50 12.93
CA PHE A 245 -8.74 3.05 13.05
C PHE A 245 -7.40 2.43 12.67
N SER A 246 -7.06 1.31 13.29
CA SER A 246 -5.86 0.54 13.00
C SER A 246 -6.08 -0.43 11.84
N LEU A 247 -5.03 -0.67 11.07
CA LEU A 247 -5.07 -1.70 10.02
C LEU A 247 -4.81 -3.09 10.63
N GLY A 248 -5.52 -4.11 10.13
CA GLY A 248 -5.24 -5.52 10.41
C GLY A 248 -4.72 -6.31 9.20
N ARG A 249 -4.75 -5.67 8.02
CA ARG A 249 -4.26 -6.15 6.72
C ARG A 249 -3.98 -4.94 5.83
N SER A 250 -3.48 -5.16 4.61
CA SER A 250 -3.11 -4.16 3.59
C SER A 250 -1.62 -3.79 3.57
N LEU A 251 -1.09 -3.58 2.37
CA LEU A 251 0.21 -2.97 2.12
C LEU A 251 0.13 -1.45 1.89
N ARG A 252 -1.05 -0.84 1.98
CA ARG A 252 -1.31 0.60 1.78
C ARG A 252 -0.92 1.08 0.37
N GLN A 253 -1.90 1.09 -0.53
CA GLN A 253 -1.72 1.57 -1.91
C GLN A 253 -1.09 2.98 -1.94
N GLY A 254 -0.09 3.17 -2.82
CA GLY A 254 0.67 4.42 -2.93
C GLY A 254 1.88 4.53 -1.98
N GLY A 255 2.13 3.53 -1.14
CA GLY A 255 3.38 3.43 -0.38
C GLY A 255 4.57 3.07 -1.27
N LEU A 256 5.76 3.60 -0.95
CA LEU A 256 6.98 3.33 -1.73
C LEU A 256 7.50 1.88 -1.59
N LEU A 257 7.23 1.26 -0.45
CA LEU A 257 7.62 -0.12 -0.14
C LEU A 257 6.60 -1.16 -0.63
N SER A 258 5.34 -0.74 -0.74
CA SER A 258 4.19 -1.60 -0.97
C SER A 258 4.25 -2.42 -2.27
N PRO A 259 4.65 -1.84 -3.43
CA PRO A 259 4.77 -2.61 -4.67
C PRO A 259 5.78 -3.76 -4.54
N PHE A 260 6.93 -3.51 -3.93
CA PHE A 260 7.97 -4.52 -3.79
C PHE A 260 7.55 -5.68 -2.88
N LEU A 261 6.90 -5.38 -1.74
CA LEU A 261 6.34 -6.41 -0.87
C LEU A 261 5.22 -7.21 -1.56
N PHE A 262 4.43 -6.55 -2.41
CA PHE A 262 3.37 -7.22 -3.17
C PHE A 262 3.96 -8.20 -4.18
N VAL A 263 5.01 -7.82 -4.92
CA VAL A 263 5.66 -8.72 -5.88
C VAL A 263 6.27 -9.94 -5.19
N LEU A 264 6.84 -9.82 -3.99
CA LEU A 264 7.31 -10.96 -3.18
C LEU A 264 6.19 -11.97 -2.88
N ILE A 265 5.02 -11.47 -2.47
CA ILE A 265 3.84 -12.30 -2.20
C ILE A 265 3.39 -13.02 -3.47
N MET A 266 3.41 -12.33 -4.61
CA MET A 266 3.01 -12.87 -5.91
C MET A 266 3.94 -13.98 -6.40
N GLU A 267 5.22 -13.96 -6.01
CA GLU A 267 6.15 -15.05 -6.29
C GLU A 267 5.65 -16.38 -5.70
N GLY A 268 5.04 -16.34 -4.51
CA GLY A 268 4.43 -17.53 -3.92
C GLY A 268 3.30 -18.11 -4.75
N LEU A 269 2.47 -17.26 -5.36
CA LEU A 269 1.43 -17.71 -6.29
C LEU A 269 2.04 -18.33 -7.55
N HIS A 270 3.08 -17.71 -8.11
CA HIS A 270 3.79 -18.26 -9.27
C HIS A 270 4.33 -19.67 -8.98
N LEU A 271 5.01 -19.85 -7.85
CA LEU A 271 5.56 -21.14 -7.44
C LEU A 271 4.47 -22.19 -7.16
N ALA A 272 3.32 -21.78 -6.62
CA ALA A 272 2.19 -22.70 -6.41
C ALA A 272 1.56 -23.19 -7.73
N LEU A 273 1.64 -22.38 -8.79
CA LEU A 273 1.08 -22.71 -10.12
C LEU A 273 2.08 -23.46 -11.01
N ASP A 274 3.38 -23.29 -10.83
CA ASP A 274 4.43 -23.85 -11.69
C ASP A 274 4.31 -25.38 -11.91
N PRO A 275 4.02 -26.22 -10.89
CA PRO A 275 3.83 -27.65 -11.10
C PRO A 275 2.68 -27.99 -12.06
N ALA A 276 1.59 -27.22 -12.04
CA ALA A 276 0.42 -27.44 -12.89
C ALA A 276 0.61 -26.90 -14.32
N ILE A 277 1.56 -25.98 -14.53
CA ILE A 277 1.88 -25.42 -15.85
C ILE A 277 2.83 -26.33 -16.62
N ARG A 278 3.70 -27.08 -15.92
CA ARG A 278 4.71 -27.97 -16.53
C ARG A 278 4.23 -29.40 -16.80
N SER A 279 3.06 -29.79 -16.27
CA SER A 279 2.43 -31.10 -16.49
C SER A 279 1.72 -31.18 -17.83
#